data_AF-A0A959WF36-F1
#
_entry.id   AF-A0A959WF36-F1
#
_cell.length_a   1.000
_cell.length_b   1.000
_cell.length_c   1.000
_cell.angle_alpha   90.00
_cell.angle_beta   90.00
_cell.angle_gamma   90.00
#
_symmetry.space_group_name_H-M   'P 1'
#
loop_
_entity.id
_entity.type
_entity.pdbx_description
1 polymer ?
#
loop_
_entity_poly.entity_id
_entity_poly.type
_entity_poly.pdbx_seq_one_letter_code
_entity_poly.pdbx_strand_id
1 'polypeptide(L)'
;MNRIVLLATLALTAALLLPAAASAAKDGTYVGRDEGEVKVTLKIKKNRVTYFKGNPAGSCYGTPFLLVAFRYPSAAQRPGASSKIKADGVFTAVFKGSPRVSFADDRRVLTGTVKGNRVTGRMLVSGLCQVDQKFTATRK
;
A
#
# COMPACT_ATOMS: atom_id res chain seq x y z
N MET A 1 52.25 -12.30 -1.22
CA MET A 1 50.85 -12.17 -1.69
C MET A 1 50.13 -11.14 -0.84
N ASN A 2 49.71 -10.05 -1.49
CA ASN A 2 49.38 -8.76 -0.90
C ASN A 2 48.11 -8.80 -0.03
N ARG A 3 48.25 -8.47 1.26
CA ARG A 3 47.12 -8.23 2.21
C ARG A 3 46.07 -7.25 1.67
N ILE A 4 46.48 -6.35 0.78
CA ILE A 4 45.62 -5.37 0.10
C ILE A 4 44.63 -6.05 -0.85
N VAL A 5 45.03 -7.12 -1.54
CA VAL A 5 44.16 -7.85 -2.49
C VAL A 5 43.10 -8.67 -1.75
N LEU A 6 43.44 -9.19 -0.56
CA LEU A 6 42.51 -9.93 0.30
C LEU A 6 41.42 -9.01 0.92
N LEU A 7 41.77 -7.78 1.27
CA LEU A 7 40.83 -6.78 1.79
C LEU A 7 39.88 -6.26 0.71
N ALA A 8 40.38 -6.06 -0.52
CA ALA A 8 39.56 -5.62 -1.64
C ALA A 8 38.52 -6.67 -2.08
N THR A 9 38.87 -7.96 -2.01
CA THR A 9 37.97 -9.07 -2.35
C THR A 9 36.89 -9.32 -1.28
N LEU A 10 37.20 -9.10 0.00
CA LEU A 10 36.21 -9.16 1.09
C LEU A 10 35.18 -8.01 1.01
N ALA A 11 35.61 -6.80 0.64
CA ALA A 11 34.71 -5.65 0.49
C ALA A 11 33.73 -5.82 -0.69
N LEU A 12 34.19 -6.44 -1.79
CA LEU A 12 33.38 -6.67 -2.99
C LEU A 12 32.31 -7.77 -2.78
N THR A 13 32.64 -8.79 -1.99
CA THR A 13 31.69 -9.87 -1.63
C THR A 13 30.66 -9.41 -0.60
N ALA A 14 31.03 -8.53 0.34
CA ALA A 14 30.09 -7.94 1.29
C ALA A 14 29.03 -7.05 0.59
N ALA A 15 29.41 -6.30 -0.44
CA ALA A 15 28.48 -5.46 -1.21
C ALA A 15 27.46 -6.27 -2.05
N LEU A 16 27.81 -7.50 -2.45
CA LEU A 16 26.94 -8.40 -3.23
C LEU A 16 25.99 -9.24 -2.38
N LEU A 17 26.30 -9.43 -1.09
CA LEU A 17 25.50 -10.23 -0.16
C LEU A 17 24.53 -9.41 0.71
N LEU A 18 24.66 -8.08 0.71
CA LEU A 18 23.70 -7.22 1.39
C LEU A 18 22.45 -7.11 0.51
N PRO A 19 21.29 -7.65 0.91
CA PRO A 19 20.05 -7.35 0.22
C PRO A 19 19.92 -5.83 0.21
N ALA A 20 19.81 -5.24 -0.98
CA ALA A 20 19.61 -3.82 -1.16
C ALA A 20 18.52 -3.40 -0.17
N ALA A 21 18.92 -2.63 0.86
CA ALA A 21 18.05 -2.33 1.97
C ALA A 21 16.77 -1.75 1.39
N ALA A 22 15.65 -2.48 1.55
CA ALA A 22 14.37 -2.06 1.06
C ALA A 22 14.14 -0.65 1.60
N SER A 23 14.18 0.35 0.71
CA SER A 23 14.14 1.75 1.10
C SER A 23 12.88 1.95 1.95
N ALA A 24 13.08 2.29 3.21
CA ALA A 24 12.01 2.50 4.16
C ALA A 24 10.98 3.47 3.58
N ALA A 25 9.70 3.16 3.79
CA ALA A 25 8.62 3.99 3.30
C ALA A 25 8.75 5.40 3.87
N LYS A 26 8.98 6.39 3.01
CA LYS A 26 9.15 7.78 3.42
C LYS A 26 7.79 8.37 3.79
N ASP A 27 7.75 9.10 4.88
CA ASP A 27 6.56 9.88 5.23
C ASP A 27 6.24 10.86 4.07
N GLY A 28 4.96 10.98 3.71
CA GLY A 28 4.56 11.84 2.60
C GLY A 28 3.21 11.50 1.97
N THR A 29 2.86 12.30 0.97
CA THR A 29 1.69 12.07 0.12
C THR A 29 2.15 11.47 -1.21
N TYR A 30 1.51 10.38 -1.59
CA TYR A 30 1.73 9.64 -2.82
C TYR A 30 0.51 9.83 -3.71
N VAL A 31 0.72 10.24 -4.95
CA VAL A 31 -0.35 10.48 -5.93
C VAL A 31 -0.07 9.66 -7.18
N GLY A 32 -1.11 9.08 -7.75
CA GLY A 32 -1.02 8.41 -9.05
C GLY A 32 -2.38 7.99 -9.55
N ARG A 33 -2.44 6.83 -10.21
CA ARG A 33 -3.64 6.33 -10.88
C ARG A 33 -3.84 4.84 -10.65
N ASP A 34 -5.09 4.42 -10.72
CA ASP A 34 -5.47 3.02 -10.83
C ASP A 34 -5.58 2.57 -12.30
N GLU A 35 -5.87 1.29 -12.53
CA GLU A 35 -6.03 0.72 -13.90
C GLU A 35 -7.15 1.36 -14.72
N GLY A 36 -8.04 2.15 -14.10
CA GLY A 36 -9.10 2.89 -14.78
C GLY A 36 -8.71 4.35 -15.02
N GLU A 37 -7.42 4.68 -14.91
CA GLU A 37 -6.88 6.05 -15.01
C GLU A 37 -7.40 7.00 -13.92
N VAL A 38 -8.09 6.49 -12.89
CA VAL A 38 -8.69 7.33 -11.86
C VAL A 38 -7.65 7.71 -10.81
N LYS A 39 -7.69 8.96 -10.36
CA LYS A 39 -6.72 9.49 -9.40
C LYS A 39 -6.76 8.73 -8.07
N VAL A 40 -5.59 8.26 -7.65
CA VAL A 40 -5.35 7.65 -6.35
C VAL A 40 -4.48 8.57 -5.48
N THR A 41 -4.81 8.68 -4.20
CA THR A 41 -4.04 9.42 -3.20
C THR A 41 -3.80 8.55 -1.98
N LEU A 42 -2.55 8.39 -1.58
CA LEU A 42 -2.15 7.62 -0.40
C LEU A 42 -1.24 8.47 0.49
N LYS A 43 -1.40 8.41 1.82
CA LYS A 43 -0.49 9.10 2.76
C LYS A 43 0.18 8.09 3.67
N ILE A 44 1.50 8.18 3.75
CA ILE A 44 2.33 7.40 4.68
C ILE A 44 2.81 8.33 5.78
N LYS A 45 2.65 7.90 7.03
CA LYS A 45 3.19 8.61 8.20
C LYS A 45 3.58 7.60 9.26
N LYS A 46 4.76 7.75 9.88
CA LYS A 46 5.28 6.84 10.91
C LYS A 46 5.23 5.38 10.47
N ASN A 47 5.69 5.11 9.24
CA ASN A 47 5.73 3.76 8.64
C ASN A 47 4.35 3.06 8.58
N ARG A 48 3.29 3.84 8.38
CA ARG A 48 1.91 3.35 8.26
C ARG A 48 1.19 4.05 7.13
N VAL A 49 0.34 3.31 6.42
CA VAL A 49 -0.66 3.92 5.55
C VAL A 49 -1.72 4.56 6.44
N THR A 50 -1.79 5.88 6.40
CA THR A 50 -2.71 6.68 7.23
C THR A 50 -3.91 7.20 6.47
N TYR A 51 -3.83 7.20 5.14
CA TYR A 51 -4.91 7.62 4.28
C TYR A 51 -4.79 6.92 2.93
N PHE A 52 -5.93 6.57 2.36
CA PHE A 52 -6.06 6.19 0.97
C PHE A 52 -7.37 6.74 0.42
N LYS A 53 -7.34 7.22 -0.81
CA LYS A 53 -8.53 7.55 -1.60
C LYS A 53 -8.29 7.11 -3.03
N GLY A 54 -9.18 6.29 -3.56
CA GLY A 54 -9.27 5.86 -4.95
C GLY A 54 -10.74 5.71 -5.34
N ASN A 55 -11.03 5.61 -6.63
CA ASN A 55 -12.39 5.39 -7.11
C ASN A 55 -12.36 4.27 -8.13
N PRO A 56 -12.29 3.02 -7.64
CA PRO A 56 -12.19 1.89 -8.53
C PRO A 56 -13.35 1.79 -9.52
N ALA A 57 -13.04 1.28 -10.71
CA ALA A 57 -14.03 0.94 -11.71
C ALA A 57 -14.82 -0.29 -11.22
N GLY A 58 -16.05 -0.05 -10.77
CA GLY A 58 -16.95 -1.10 -10.31
C GLY A 58 -18.25 -0.51 -9.79
N SER A 59 -19.36 -1.23 -10.06
CA SER A 59 -20.66 -0.88 -9.52
C SER A 59 -20.87 -1.59 -8.19
N CYS A 60 -21.24 -0.84 -7.16
CA CYS A 60 -21.69 -1.38 -5.88
C CYS A 60 -23.03 -0.76 -5.53
N TYR A 61 -23.99 -1.54 -5.04
CA TYR A 61 -25.29 -1.01 -4.60
C TYR A 61 -26.06 -0.22 -5.69
N GLY A 62 -25.90 -0.56 -6.98
CA GLY A 62 -26.51 0.19 -8.09
C GLY A 62 -25.89 1.57 -8.34
N THR A 63 -24.80 1.92 -7.63
CA THR A 63 -24.05 3.15 -7.89
C THR A 63 -22.97 2.89 -8.95
N PRO A 64 -22.90 3.73 -10.00
CA PRO A 64 -21.97 3.52 -11.12
C PRO A 64 -20.49 3.74 -10.75
N PHE A 65 -20.22 4.31 -9.56
CA PHE A 65 -18.88 4.62 -9.09
C PHE A 65 -18.71 4.18 -7.64
N LEU A 66 -17.60 3.52 -7.34
CA LEU A 66 -17.27 3.08 -6.00
C LEU A 66 -16.16 3.95 -5.41
N LEU A 67 -16.49 4.89 -4.53
CA LEU A 67 -15.45 5.63 -3.81
C LEU A 67 -14.84 4.77 -2.69
N VAL A 68 -13.53 4.50 -2.78
CA VAL A 68 -12.76 3.86 -1.71
C VAL A 68 -11.91 4.90 -1.01
N ALA A 69 -12.36 5.35 0.15
CA ALA A 69 -11.61 6.24 1.02
C ALA A 69 -11.49 5.65 2.44
N PHE A 70 -10.29 5.69 3.02
CA PHE A 70 -10.12 5.43 4.45
C PHE A 70 -9.05 6.33 5.06
N ARG A 71 -9.19 6.56 6.36
CA ARG A 71 -8.23 7.24 7.22
C ARG A 71 -7.95 6.34 8.41
N TYR A 72 -6.69 6.25 8.83
CA TYR A 72 -6.29 5.48 10.02
C TYR A 72 -6.23 6.39 11.27
N PRO A 73 -6.67 5.90 12.45
CA PRO A 73 -7.50 4.71 12.61
C PRO A 73 -8.88 4.95 12.00
N SER A 74 -9.46 3.95 11.34
CA SER A 74 -10.83 4.04 10.83
C SER A 74 -11.79 3.66 11.96
N ALA A 75 -12.88 4.42 12.14
CA ALA A 75 -13.95 4.02 13.07
C ALA A 75 -14.62 2.69 12.66
N ALA A 76 -14.50 2.32 11.38
CA ALA A 76 -14.97 1.08 10.80
C ALA A 76 -13.83 0.04 10.64
N GLN A 77 -12.71 0.22 11.33
CA GLN A 77 -11.58 -0.70 11.26
C GLN A 77 -11.84 -1.95 12.09
N ARG A 78 -11.47 -3.12 11.57
CA ARG A 78 -11.51 -4.36 12.35
C ARG A 78 -10.47 -4.31 13.47
N PRO A 79 -10.76 -4.82 14.68
CA PRO A 79 -9.75 -5.04 15.70
C PRO A 79 -8.54 -5.80 15.13
N GLY A 80 -7.33 -5.26 15.32
CA GLY A 80 -6.08 -5.86 14.83
C GLY A 80 -5.73 -5.59 13.36
N ALA A 81 -6.56 -4.87 12.59
CA ALA A 81 -6.18 -4.46 11.24
C ALA A 81 -4.99 -3.49 11.30
N SER A 82 -3.80 -3.97 10.93
CA SER A 82 -2.61 -3.13 10.82
C SER A 82 -2.66 -2.33 9.52
N SER A 83 -2.09 -1.14 9.50
CA SER A 83 -1.71 -0.43 8.26
C SER A 83 -0.20 -0.19 8.21
N LYS A 84 0.54 -0.87 9.10
CA LYS A 84 1.99 -0.77 9.23
C LYS A 84 2.65 -1.39 8.01
N ILE A 85 3.63 -0.69 7.50
CA ILE A 85 4.49 -1.17 6.42
C ILE A 85 5.61 -1.97 7.06
N LYS A 86 5.80 -3.20 6.59
CA LYS A 86 6.84 -4.11 7.06
C LYS A 86 8.22 -3.63 6.61
N ALA A 87 9.28 -4.23 7.16
CA ALA A 87 10.66 -3.87 6.83
C ALA A 87 10.99 -4.08 5.33
N ASP A 88 10.33 -5.05 4.70
CA ASP A 88 10.41 -5.34 3.25
C ASP A 88 9.56 -4.40 2.38
N GLY A 89 8.92 -3.37 2.97
CA GLY A 89 8.06 -2.41 2.28
C GLY A 89 6.64 -2.90 2.01
N VAL A 90 6.27 -4.12 2.43
CA VAL A 90 4.93 -4.68 2.20
C VAL A 90 3.94 -4.18 3.23
N PHE A 91 2.72 -3.86 2.82
CA PHE A 91 1.61 -3.56 3.73
C PHE A 91 0.30 -4.21 3.28
N THR A 92 -0.59 -4.37 4.26
CA THR A 92 -1.99 -4.76 4.07
C THR A 92 -2.81 -3.97 5.06
N ALA A 93 -3.88 -3.33 4.61
CA ALA A 93 -4.83 -2.61 5.45
C ALA A 93 -6.23 -3.10 5.13
N VAL A 94 -6.97 -3.53 6.16
CA VAL A 94 -8.35 -4.02 6.02
C VAL A 94 -9.29 -3.09 6.76
N PHE A 95 -10.34 -2.63 6.08
CA PHE A 95 -11.28 -1.66 6.61
C PHE A 95 -12.66 -1.88 6.01
N LYS A 96 -13.69 -1.34 6.69
CA LYS A 96 -15.04 -1.26 6.16
C LYS A 96 -15.27 0.11 5.53
N GLY A 97 -15.97 0.13 4.41
CA GLY A 97 -16.19 1.33 3.61
C GLY A 97 -17.27 2.27 4.13
N SER A 98 -18.45 1.73 4.35
CA SER A 98 -19.65 2.43 4.80
C SER A 98 -19.93 2.04 6.25
N PRO A 99 -20.17 2.99 7.17
CA PRO A 99 -20.53 2.65 8.56
C PRO A 99 -21.85 1.88 8.67
N ARG A 100 -22.74 2.00 7.67
CA ARG A 100 -24.12 1.49 7.69
C ARG A 100 -24.28 0.03 7.24
N VAL A 101 -23.30 -0.54 6.55
CA VAL A 101 -23.36 -1.93 6.03
C VAL A 101 -22.54 -2.85 6.93
N SER A 102 -22.77 -4.16 6.97
CA SER A 102 -21.91 -5.06 7.75
C SER A 102 -20.45 -5.04 7.22
N PHE A 103 -19.48 -5.43 8.06
CA PHE A 103 -18.09 -5.55 7.59
C PHE A 103 -17.94 -6.63 6.51
N ALA A 104 -18.75 -7.69 6.56
CA ALA A 104 -18.70 -8.77 5.57
C ALA A 104 -19.14 -8.30 4.17
N ASP A 105 -20.11 -7.39 4.14
CA ASP A 105 -20.73 -6.91 2.90
C ASP A 105 -19.98 -5.75 2.23
N ASP A 106 -19.19 -4.99 3.00
CA ASP A 106 -18.36 -3.88 2.50
C ASP A 106 -16.94 -3.95 3.04
N ARG A 107 -16.34 -5.15 2.91
CA ARG A 107 -14.94 -5.39 3.28
C ARG A 107 -14.04 -4.83 2.19
N ARG A 108 -13.14 -3.94 2.57
CA ARG A 108 -12.14 -3.34 1.70
C ARG A 108 -10.75 -3.70 2.17
N VAL A 109 -9.90 -4.13 1.25
CA VAL A 109 -8.52 -4.53 1.50
C VAL A 109 -7.62 -3.72 0.58
N LEU A 110 -6.67 -3.02 1.17
CA LEU A 110 -5.60 -2.36 0.45
C LEU A 110 -4.31 -3.10 0.70
N THR A 111 -3.70 -3.66 -0.33
CA THR A 111 -2.36 -4.24 -0.27
C THR A 111 -1.41 -3.42 -1.12
N GLY A 112 -0.13 -3.44 -0.77
CA GLY A 112 0.87 -2.84 -1.62
C GLY A 112 2.29 -3.00 -1.12
N THR A 113 3.21 -2.54 -1.95
CA THR A 113 4.63 -2.52 -1.69
C THR A 113 5.14 -1.10 -1.91
N VAL A 114 5.91 -0.61 -0.95
CA VAL A 114 6.62 0.65 -1.04
C VAL A 114 8.06 0.38 -1.47
N LYS A 115 8.51 1.03 -2.54
CA LYS A 115 9.89 0.97 -3.03
C LYS A 115 10.37 2.40 -3.27
N GLY A 116 11.11 2.95 -2.31
CA GLY A 116 11.57 4.33 -2.35
C GLY A 116 10.42 5.34 -2.42
N ASN A 117 10.32 6.06 -3.53
CA ASN A 117 9.27 7.06 -3.76
C ASN A 117 8.02 6.49 -4.44
N ARG A 118 8.01 5.19 -4.79
CA ARG A 118 6.89 4.56 -5.51
C ARG A 118 6.14 3.60 -4.60
N VAL A 119 4.82 3.59 -4.74
CA VAL A 119 3.92 2.60 -4.16
C VAL A 119 3.18 1.91 -5.29
N THR A 120 3.19 0.59 -5.30
CA THR A 120 2.38 -0.25 -6.18
C THR A 120 1.50 -1.13 -5.32
N GLY A 121 0.22 -1.24 -5.66
CA GLY A 121 -0.70 -1.99 -4.82
C GLY A 121 -1.96 -2.45 -5.52
N ARG A 122 -2.80 -3.11 -4.73
CA ARG A 122 -4.12 -3.57 -5.12
C ARG A 122 -5.15 -3.11 -4.11
N MET A 123 -6.31 -2.79 -4.62
CA MET A 123 -7.49 -2.45 -3.85
C MET A 123 -8.56 -3.48 -4.19
N LEU A 124 -8.96 -4.21 -3.15
CA LEU A 124 -9.98 -5.24 -3.22
C LEU A 124 -11.20 -4.75 -2.44
N VAL A 125 -12.36 -4.84 -3.04
CA VAL A 125 -13.65 -4.72 -2.36
C VAL A 125 -14.36 -6.06 -2.49
N SER A 126 -14.93 -6.57 -1.40
CA SER A 126 -15.57 -7.87 -1.34
C SER A 126 -16.81 -7.82 -0.45
N GLY A 127 -17.80 -8.66 -0.78
CA GLY A 127 -19.11 -8.70 -0.13
C GLY A 127 -20.20 -8.64 -1.18
N LEU A 128 -21.11 -7.68 -1.05
CA LEU A 128 -22.20 -7.43 -2.02
C LEU A 128 -21.70 -6.85 -3.35
N CYS A 129 -20.44 -6.44 -3.41
CA CYS A 129 -19.75 -6.15 -4.66
C CYS A 129 -18.32 -6.67 -4.63
N GLN A 130 -17.80 -6.99 -5.81
CA GLN A 130 -16.43 -7.47 -5.98
C GLN A 130 -15.69 -6.55 -6.93
N VAL A 131 -14.65 -5.91 -6.43
CA VAL A 131 -13.74 -5.09 -7.25
C VAL A 131 -12.31 -5.44 -6.90
N ASP A 132 -11.49 -5.60 -7.92
CA ASP A 132 -10.06 -5.85 -7.80
C ASP A 132 -9.33 -4.96 -8.78
N GLN A 133 -8.61 -3.97 -8.26
CA GLN A 133 -7.96 -3.00 -9.10
C GLN A 133 -6.57 -2.66 -8.62
N LYS A 134 -5.62 -2.66 -9.55
CA LYS A 134 -4.25 -2.25 -9.27
C LYS A 134 -4.12 -0.74 -9.31
N PHE A 135 -3.18 -0.23 -8.52
CA PHE A 135 -2.80 1.18 -8.56
C PHE A 135 -1.30 1.37 -8.45
N THR A 136 -0.83 2.50 -8.96
CA THR A 136 0.51 3.02 -8.75
C THR A 136 0.41 4.44 -8.24
N ALA A 137 1.24 4.81 -7.27
CA ALA A 137 1.38 6.17 -6.79
C ALA A 137 2.85 6.52 -6.54
N THR A 138 3.23 7.78 -6.80
CA THR A 138 4.57 8.29 -6.55
C THR A 138 4.50 9.43 -5.54
N ARG A 139 5.51 9.54 -4.68
CA ARG A 139 5.63 10.61 -3.68
C ARG A 139 5.68 11.96 -4.39
N LYS A 140 4.81 12.88 -3.97
CA LYS A 140 4.80 14.28 -4.39
C LYS A 140 5.72 15.13 -3.51
#